data_AF-A0A950LUP1-F1
#
_entry.id   AF-A0A950LUP1-F1
#
_cell.length_a   1.000
_cell.length_b   1.000
_cell.length_c   1.000
_cell.angle_alpha   90.00
_cell.angle_beta   90.00
_cell.angle_gamma   90.00
#
_symmetry.space_group_name_H-M   'P 1'
#
loop_
_entity.id
_entity.type
_entity.pdbx_description
1 polymer ?
#
loop_
_entity_poly.entity_id
_entity_poly.type
_entity_poly.pdbx_seq_one_letter_code
_entity_poly.pdbx_strand_id
1 'polypeptide(L)'
;MDEVLREPGRDRDRRIAHRAEIERWISANRHRIKRLETRIGFRYAQEMRQYENALELWESAGRPAGREPERPEGSDRGDESVWVAVRTANAAVEISESVIALADDGEVRDAIQLRGRRQRRASIDLMGTQTFIRWMAEDFHIDAAATAWQTIAAARENKVPSANESDAADPIYIRTP
;
A
#
# COMPACT_ATOMS: atom_id res chain seq x y z
N MET A 1 3.09 12.90 25.80
CA MET A 1 4.20 13.35 24.95
C MET A 1 3.57 13.53 23.59
N ASP A 2 3.06 14.73 23.33
CA ASP A 2 2.16 15.00 22.22
C ASP A 2 2.94 14.99 20.91
N GLU A 3 2.63 14.02 20.05
CA GLU A 3 3.14 13.99 18.69
C GLU A 3 2.42 15.09 17.90
N VAL A 4 3.00 16.28 17.92
CA VAL A 4 2.55 17.43 17.14
C VAL A 4 2.74 17.10 15.66
N LEU A 5 1.70 16.55 15.04
CA LEU A 5 1.53 16.56 13.60
C LEU A 5 1.40 18.03 13.17
N ARG A 6 2.53 18.70 12.94
CA ARG A 6 2.53 20.01 12.27
C ARG A 6 1.84 19.83 10.92
N GLU A 7 0.69 20.46 10.75
CA GLU A 7 0.10 20.62 9.43
C GLU A 7 1.14 21.26 8.50
N PRO A 8 1.57 20.58 7.43
CA PRO A 8 2.52 21.16 6.50
C PRO A 8 1.85 22.38 5.86
N GLY A 9 2.41 23.56 6.10
CA GLY A 9 1.84 24.82 5.60
C GLY A 9 1.54 24.77 4.10
N ARG A 10 0.40 25.38 3.73
CA ARG A 10 -0.24 25.38 2.40
C ARG A 10 0.70 25.54 1.19
N ASP A 11 1.82 26.23 1.35
CA ASP A 11 2.76 26.57 0.27
C ASP A 11 4.07 25.76 0.26
N ARG A 12 4.23 24.77 1.15
CA ARG A 12 5.48 23.97 1.26
C ARG A 12 5.32 22.48 0.98
N ASP A 13 4.10 22.00 0.76
CA ASP A 13 3.89 20.58 0.53
C ASP A 13 4.19 20.20 -0.93
N ARG A 14 5.48 19.92 -1.20
CA ARG A 14 5.96 19.37 -2.49
C ARG A 14 5.23 18.08 -2.88
N ARG A 15 4.53 17.42 -1.95
CA ARG A 15 3.71 16.23 -2.21
C ARG A 15 2.46 16.56 -3.01
N ILE A 16 1.97 17.80 -3.02
CA ILE A 16 0.77 18.21 -3.76
C ILE A 16 0.98 18.04 -5.27
N ALA A 17 2.10 18.52 -5.81
CA ALA A 17 2.41 18.38 -7.23
C ALA A 17 2.54 16.90 -7.65
N HIS A 18 3.22 16.09 -6.84
CA HIS A 18 3.35 14.66 -7.08
C HIS A 18 2.02 13.90 -6.97
N ARG A 19 1.16 14.26 -6.00
CA ARG A 19 -0.18 13.69 -5.89
C ARG A 19 -1.02 13.99 -7.13
N ALA A 20 -0.99 15.23 -7.61
CA ALA A 20 -1.70 15.62 -8.83
C ALA A 20 -1.19 14.88 -10.08
N GLU A 21 0.12 14.62 -10.14
CA GLU A 21 0.73 13.83 -11.21
C GLU A 21 0.29 12.35 -11.15
N ILE A 22 0.32 11.74 -9.97
CA ILE A 22 -0.15 10.37 -9.73
C ILE A 22 -1.64 10.25 -10.09
N GLU A 23 -2.47 11.19 -9.62
CA GLU A 23 -3.90 11.22 -9.94
C GLU A 23 -4.14 11.31 -11.45
N ARG A 24 -3.39 12.17 -12.16
CA ARG A 24 -3.46 12.29 -13.62
C ARG A 24 -3.08 10.98 -14.30
N TRP A 25 -2.00 10.35 -13.88
CA TRP A 25 -1.55 9.08 -14.43
C TRP A 25 -2.57 7.96 -14.18
N ILE A 26 -3.10 7.85 -12.96
CA ILE A 26 -4.14 6.87 -12.60
C ILE A 26 -5.39 7.10 -13.46
N SER A 27 -5.81 8.36 -13.62
CA SER A 27 -6.98 8.70 -14.44
C SER A 27 -6.79 8.28 -15.89
N ALA A 28 -5.63 8.61 -16.49
CA ALA A 28 -5.30 8.23 -17.87
C ALA A 28 -5.22 6.70 -18.06
N ASN A 29 -4.79 5.96 -17.04
CA ASN A 29 -4.60 4.52 -17.08
C ASN A 29 -5.74 3.72 -16.42
N ARG A 30 -6.87 4.37 -16.08
CA ARG A 30 -7.96 3.76 -15.32
C ARG A 30 -8.49 2.47 -15.95
N HIS A 31 -8.50 2.40 -17.28
CA HIS A 31 -8.93 1.21 -18.03
C HIS A 31 -8.04 -0.03 -17.81
N ARG A 32 -6.79 0.16 -17.35
CA ARG A 32 -5.81 -0.90 -17.05
C ARG A 32 -5.76 -1.25 -15.56
N ILE A 33 -6.34 -0.41 -14.71
CA ILE A 33 -6.27 -0.53 -13.25
C ILE A 33 -7.60 -1.05 -12.74
N LYS A 34 -7.62 -2.30 -12.27
CA LYS A 34 -8.77 -2.87 -11.57
C LYS A 34 -8.57 -2.74 -10.07
N ARG A 35 -9.46 -2.00 -9.40
CA ARG A 35 -9.54 -2.01 -7.93
C ARG A 35 -10.36 -3.22 -7.50
N LEU A 36 -9.73 -4.13 -6.77
CA LEU A 36 -10.43 -5.24 -6.14
C LEU A 36 -10.85 -4.81 -4.74
N GLU A 37 -12.16 -4.84 -4.48
CA GLU A 37 -12.69 -4.55 -3.16
C GLU A 37 -12.65 -5.81 -2.28
N THR A 38 -12.06 -5.69 -1.10
CA THR A 38 -12.08 -6.76 -0.09
C THR A 38 -13.26 -6.52 0.86
N ARG A 39 -13.86 -7.61 1.37
CA ARG A 39 -14.96 -7.51 2.35
C ARG A 39 -14.57 -6.67 3.57
N ILE A 40 -13.33 -6.81 4.04
CA ILE A 40 -12.78 -6.08 5.18
C ILE A 40 -12.60 -4.60 4.82
N GLY A 41 -12.04 -4.32 3.64
CA GLY A 41 -11.88 -2.95 3.14
C GLY A 41 -13.22 -2.22 3.00
N PHE A 42 -14.24 -2.90 2.46
CA PHE A 42 -15.60 -2.35 2.38
C PHE A 42 -16.16 -2.01 3.76
N ARG A 43 -16.05 -2.93 4.72
CA ARG A 43 -16.54 -2.72 6.10
C ARG A 43 -15.84 -1.54 6.77
N TYR A 44 -14.51 -1.47 6.69
CA TYR A 44 -13.75 -0.36 7.26
C TYR A 44 -14.12 0.97 6.60
N ALA A 45 -14.33 0.99 5.28
CA ALA A 45 -14.79 2.19 4.58
C ALA A 45 -16.19 2.66 5.04
N GLN A 46 -17.09 1.73 5.39
CA GLN A 46 -18.38 2.08 5.98
C GLN A 46 -18.22 2.68 7.39
N GLU A 47 -17.40 2.07 8.23
CA GLU A 47 -17.12 2.56 9.59
C GLU A 47 -16.49 3.96 9.56
N MET A 48 -15.55 4.20 8.64
CA MET A 48 -14.94 5.52 8.44
C MET A 48 -15.97 6.56 7.99
N ARG A 49 -16.88 6.22 7.07
CA ARG A 49 -17.98 7.13 6.66
C ARG A 49 -18.90 7.48 7.83
N GLN A 50 -19.20 6.51 8.69
CA GLN A 50 -20.03 6.75 9.88
C GLN A 50 -19.31 7.68 10.86
N TYR A 51 -18.01 7.47 11.05
CA TYR A 51 -17.18 8.35 11.86
C TYR A 51 -17.13 9.79 11.30
N GLU A 52 -16.89 9.95 10.00
CA GLU A 52 -16.85 11.27 9.34
C GLU A 52 -18.18 12.02 9.49
N ASN A 53 -19.30 11.35 9.24
CA ASN A 53 -20.64 11.94 9.42
C ASN A 53 -20.90 12.32 10.89
N ALA A 54 -20.49 11.46 11.84
CA ALA A 54 -20.65 11.74 13.26
C ALA A 54 -19.79 12.92 13.70
N LEU A 55 -18.57 13.04 13.17
CA LEU A 55 -17.66 14.15 13.41
C LEU A 55 -18.24 15.45 12.87
N GLU A 56 -18.73 15.46 11.62
CA GLU A 56 -19.37 16.62 11.00
C GLU A 56 -20.58 17.10 11.83
N LEU A 57 -21.43 16.17 12.29
CA LEU A 57 -22.55 16.52 13.17
C LEU A 57 -22.06 17.12 14.51
N TRP A 58 -21.07 16.50 15.14
CA TRP A 58 -20.54 16.97 16.42
C TRP A 58 -19.90 18.36 16.31
N GLU A 59 -19.17 18.62 15.22
CA GLU A 59 -18.60 19.94 14.94
C GLU A 59 -19.67 20.98 14.63
N SER A 60 -20.67 20.64 13.81
CA SER A 60 -21.78 21.53 13.49
C SER A 60 -22.64 21.88 14.70
N ALA A 61 -22.71 20.99 15.70
CA ALA A 61 -23.38 21.20 16.98
C ALA A 61 -22.57 22.07 17.95
N GLY A 62 -21.43 22.64 17.52
CA GLY A 62 -20.60 23.48 18.36
C GLY A 62 -19.75 22.70 19.37
N ARG A 63 -19.45 21.43 19.07
CA ARG A 63 -18.62 20.55 19.91
C ARG A 63 -19.18 20.41 21.33
N PRO A 64 -20.43 19.90 21.46
CA PRO A 64 -21.09 19.78 22.75
C PRO A 64 -20.24 18.96 23.72
N ALA A 65 -20.25 19.37 25.00
CA ALA A 65 -19.55 18.65 26.07
C ALA A 65 -20.14 17.23 26.18
N GLY A 66 -19.37 16.24 25.73
CA GLY A 66 -19.79 14.86 25.53
C GLY A 66 -18.67 14.04 24.88
N ARG A 67 -18.96 12.79 24.53
CA ARG A 67 -17.99 11.91 23.88
C ARG A 67 -17.81 12.34 22.43
N GLU A 68 -16.59 12.76 22.09
CA GLU A 68 -16.15 12.96 20.71
C GLU A 68 -16.30 11.63 19.95
N PRO A 69 -16.75 11.64 18.68
CA PRO A 69 -16.77 10.44 17.85
C PRO A 69 -15.41 9.76 17.85
N GLU A 70 -15.39 8.45 18.08
CA GLU A 70 -14.15 7.68 18.06
C GLU A 70 -13.86 7.16 16.67
N ARG A 71 -12.60 7.34 16.25
CA ARG A 71 -12.14 6.79 14.98
C ARG A 71 -12.07 5.26 15.06
N PRO A 72 -12.57 4.52 14.06
CA PRO A 72 -12.49 3.06 14.04
C PRO A 72 -11.04 2.58 14.12
N GLU A 73 -10.79 1.63 15.02
CA GLU A 73 -9.46 1.06 15.22
C GLU A 73 -9.09 0.08 14.09
N GLY A 74 -7.87 0.25 13.56
CA GLY A 74 -7.33 -0.53 12.43
C GLY A 74 -6.19 -1.50 12.79
N SER A 75 -5.67 -1.44 14.02
CA SER A 75 -4.48 -2.17 14.50
C SER A 75 -4.63 -3.70 14.39
N ASP A 76 -5.77 -4.26 14.81
CA ASP A 76 -5.99 -5.72 14.86
C ASP A 76 -6.44 -6.35 13.53
N ARG A 77 -6.45 -5.59 12.43
CA ARG A 77 -7.02 -6.04 11.14
C ARG A 77 -5.98 -6.47 10.13
N GLY A 78 -4.69 -6.39 10.44
CA GLY A 78 -3.58 -6.61 9.51
C GLY A 78 -3.61 -7.99 8.83
N ASP A 79 -3.51 -9.05 9.64
CA ASP A 79 -3.43 -10.44 9.14
C ASP A 79 -4.68 -10.88 8.35
N GLU A 80 -5.87 -10.54 8.86
CA GLU A 80 -7.12 -10.87 8.18
C GLU A 80 -7.22 -10.11 6.85
N SER A 81 -6.76 -8.85 6.81
CA SER A 81 -6.77 -8.03 5.59
C SER A 81 -5.84 -8.60 4.53
N VAL A 82 -4.62 -9.00 4.88
CA VAL A 82 -3.67 -9.63 3.95
C VAL A 82 -4.25 -10.92 3.40
N TRP A 83 -4.86 -11.75 4.26
CA TRP A 83 -5.43 -13.02 3.82
C TRP A 83 -6.63 -12.84 2.88
N VAL A 84 -7.53 -11.90 3.17
CA VAL A 84 -8.65 -11.60 2.28
C VAL A 84 -8.13 -11.01 0.97
N ALA A 85 -7.11 -10.15 1.00
CA ALA A 85 -6.50 -9.60 -0.20
C ALA A 85 -5.92 -10.68 -1.11
N VAL A 86 -5.14 -11.62 -0.58
CA VAL A 86 -4.57 -12.75 -1.34
C VAL A 86 -5.68 -13.62 -1.94
N ARG A 87 -6.75 -13.91 -1.18
CA ARG A 87 -7.89 -14.69 -1.71
C ARG A 87 -8.66 -13.96 -2.80
N THR A 88 -8.92 -12.67 -2.62
CA THR A 88 -9.61 -11.84 -3.62
C THR A 88 -8.78 -11.72 -4.89
N ALA A 89 -7.46 -11.55 -4.78
CA ALA A 89 -6.54 -11.54 -5.93
C ALA A 89 -6.54 -12.89 -6.66
N ASN A 90 -6.37 -14.00 -5.95
CA ASN A 90 -6.38 -15.34 -6.55
C ASN A 90 -7.72 -15.74 -7.18
N ALA A 91 -8.83 -15.14 -6.75
CA ALA A 91 -10.13 -15.35 -7.39
C ALA A 91 -10.32 -14.51 -8.66
N ALA A 92 -9.57 -13.40 -8.80
CA ALA A 92 -9.67 -12.47 -9.92
C ALA A 92 -8.68 -12.75 -11.05
N VAL A 93 -7.63 -13.52 -10.77
CA VAL A 93 -6.53 -13.84 -11.69
C VAL A 93 -6.75 -15.21 -12.34
N GLU A 94 -6.46 -15.32 -13.63
CA GLU A 94 -6.54 -16.60 -14.35
C GLU A 94 -5.36 -17.53 -14.00
N ILE A 95 -5.54 -18.85 -14.15
CA ILE A 95 -4.52 -19.84 -13.75
C ILE A 95 -3.18 -19.67 -14.52
N SER A 96 -3.22 -19.06 -15.71
CA SER A 96 -2.05 -18.79 -16.54
C SER A 96 -1.37 -17.44 -16.28
N GLU A 97 -1.92 -16.61 -15.40
CA GLU A 97 -1.37 -15.29 -15.10
C GLU A 97 -0.38 -15.35 -13.93
N SER A 98 0.76 -14.67 -14.08
CA SER A 98 1.73 -14.46 -12.99
C SER A 98 1.31 -13.27 -12.15
N VAL A 99 1.29 -13.44 -10.83
CA VAL A 99 1.00 -12.37 -9.89
C VAL A 99 2.28 -11.94 -9.22
N ILE A 100 2.56 -10.63 -9.21
CA ILE A 100 3.64 -10.06 -8.40
C ILE A 100 3.01 -9.34 -7.22
N ALA A 101 3.37 -9.75 -6.01
CA ALA A 101 3.02 -9.09 -4.77
C ALA A 101 4.18 -8.21 -4.31
N LEU A 102 3.90 -6.93 -4.09
CA LEU A 102 4.84 -5.97 -3.54
C LEU A 102 4.58 -5.78 -2.05
N ALA A 103 5.56 -6.10 -1.21
CA ALA A 103 5.46 -5.94 0.23
C ALA A 103 6.83 -5.64 0.84
N ASP A 104 6.97 -4.51 1.52
CA ASP A 104 8.20 -4.12 2.19
C ASP A 104 8.31 -4.74 3.60
N ASP A 105 7.17 -5.00 4.24
CA ASP A 105 7.09 -5.57 5.58
C ASP A 105 7.34 -7.10 5.56
N GLY A 106 8.21 -7.56 6.46
CA GLY A 106 8.59 -8.97 6.56
C GLY A 106 7.45 -9.89 7.01
N GLU A 107 6.64 -9.47 7.99
CA GLU A 107 5.51 -10.24 8.49
C GLU A 107 4.42 -10.37 7.42
N VAL A 108 4.18 -9.29 6.67
CA VAL A 108 3.28 -9.32 5.50
C VAL A 108 3.80 -10.26 4.42
N ARG A 109 5.12 -10.24 4.14
CA ARG A 109 5.75 -11.14 3.17
C ARG A 109 5.59 -12.60 3.57
N ASP A 110 5.86 -12.94 4.82
CA ASP A 110 5.69 -14.29 5.36
C ASP A 110 4.21 -14.74 5.31
N ALA A 111 3.28 -13.84 5.65
CA ALA A 111 1.86 -14.10 5.54
C ALA A 111 1.44 -14.37 4.09
N ILE A 112 1.90 -13.58 3.12
CA ILE A 112 1.62 -13.81 1.70
C ILE A 112 2.22 -15.14 1.24
N GLN A 113 3.48 -15.44 1.59
CA GLN A 113 4.14 -16.66 1.15
C GLN A 113 3.47 -17.92 1.72
N LEU A 114 3.15 -17.93 3.02
CA LEU A 114 2.46 -19.03 3.68
C LEU A 114 1.07 -19.28 3.07
N ARG A 115 0.37 -18.23 2.65
CA ARG A 115 -1.01 -18.31 2.13
C ARG A 115 -1.05 -18.55 0.62
N GLY A 116 -0.13 -17.97 -0.13
CA GLY A 116 0.05 -18.15 -1.57
C GLY A 116 0.40 -19.60 -1.91
N ARG A 117 1.35 -20.20 -1.18
CA ARG A 117 1.70 -21.63 -1.36
C ARG A 117 0.51 -22.59 -1.14
N ARG A 118 -0.45 -22.21 -0.30
CA ARG A 118 -1.67 -23.02 -0.06
C ARG A 118 -2.70 -22.89 -1.19
N GLN A 119 -2.66 -21.80 -1.96
CA GLN A 119 -3.61 -21.51 -3.03
C GLN A 119 -2.96 -21.82 -4.38
N ARG A 120 -2.98 -23.09 -4.78
CA ARG A 120 -2.33 -23.65 -6.00
C ARG A 120 -2.81 -23.07 -7.36
N ARG A 121 -3.54 -21.94 -7.38
CA ARG A 121 -4.17 -21.40 -8.59
C ARG A 121 -3.31 -20.40 -9.34
N ALA A 122 -2.51 -19.59 -8.65
CA ALA A 122 -1.63 -18.62 -9.30
C ALA A 122 -0.24 -18.69 -8.67
N SER A 123 0.79 -18.56 -9.50
CA SER A 123 2.15 -18.33 -9.02
C SER A 123 2.22 -16.88 -8.53
N ILE A 124 2.45 -16.70 -7.23
CA ILE A 124 2.65 -15.38 -6.63
C ILE A 124 4.14 -15.22 -6.37
N ASP A 125 4.78 -14.37 -7.17
CA ASP A 125 6.12 -13.86 -6.91
C ASP A 125 6.03 -12.72 -5.89
N LEU A 126 6.97 -12.69 -4.94
CA LEU A 126 6.99 -11.73 -3.86
C LEU A 126 8.27 -10.92 -3.94
N MET A 127 8.18 -9.59 -3.85
CA MET A 127 9.36 -8.74 -3.85
C MET A 127 9.13 -7.45 -3.05
N GLY A 128 10.20 -6.89 -2.49
CA GLY A 128 10.18 -5.53 -1.94
C GLY A 128 9.98 -4.47 -3.01
N THR A 129 9.50 -3.29 -2.61
CA THR A 129 9.31 -2.13 -3.51
C THR A 129 10.64 -1.70 -4.14
N GLN A 130 11.75 -1.72 -3.37
CA GLN A 130 13.08 -1.43 -3.90
C GLN A 130 13.50 -2.42 -4.98
N THR A 131 13.30 -3.72 -4.73
CA THR A 131 13.66 -4.79 -5.66
C THR A 131 12.83 -4.69 -6.94
N PHE A 132 11.54 -4.39 -6.85
CA PHE A 132 10.70 -4.12 -8.01
C PHE A 132 11.19 -2.92 -8.83
N ILE A 133 11.52 -1.80 -8.18
CA ILE A 133 12.02 -0.60 -8.85
C ILE A 133 13.35 -0.88 -9.56
N ARG A 134 14.27 -1.60 -8.88
CA ARG A 134 15.53 -2.03 -9.48
C ARG A 134 15.28 -2.91 -10.71
N TRP A 135 14.36 -3.87 -10.59
CA TRP A 135 13.98 -4.75 -11.69
C TRP A 135 13.45 -3.97 -12.90
N MET A 136 12.62 -2.94 -12.69
CA MET A 136 12.14 -2.06 -13.76
C MET A 136 13.28 -1.28 -14.44
N ALA A 137 14.29 -0.84 -13.69
CA ALA A 137 15.42 -0.10 -14.23
C ALA A 137 16.40 -1.01 -15.00
N GLU A 138 16.79 -2.13 -14.39
CA GLU A 138 17.86 -2.99 -14.91
C GLU A 138 17.37 -3.90 -16.03
N ASP A 139 16.25 -4.60 -15.84
CA ASP A 139 15.78 -5.62 -16.78
C ASP A 139 14.81 -5.08 -17.83
N PHE A 140 14.03 -4.05 -17.48
CA PHE A 140 13.03 -3.44 -18.38
C PHE A 140 13.47 -2.08 -18.95
N HIS A 141 14.66 -1.61 -18.58
CA HIS A 141 15.25 -0.35 -19.07
C HIS A 141 14.32 0.87 -18.93
N ILE A 142 13.57 0.92 -17.83
CA ILE A 142 12.75 2.10 -17.50
C ILE A 142 13.65 3.13 -16.81
N ASP A 143 14.15 4.09 -17.59
CA ASP A 143 15.06 5.14 -17.11
C ASP A 143 14.53 5.90 -15.88
N ALA A 144 13.22 6.16 -15.84
CA ALA A 144 12.57 6.83 -14.72
C ALA A 144 12.64 6.04 -13.40
N ALA A 145 12.84 4.71 -13.46
CA ALA A 145 12.94 3.86 -12.28
C ALA A 145 14.30 3.98 -11.58
N ALA A 146 15.37 4.31 -12.32
CA ALA A 146 16.73 4.38 -11.79
C ALA A 146 16.88 5.37 -10.61
N THR A 147 16.12 6.47 -10.63
CA THR A 147 16.13 7.49 -9.57
C THR A 147 14.92 7.42 -8.64
N ALA A 148 13.96 6.53 -8.91
CA ALA A 148 12.69 6.47 -8.19
C ALA A 148 12.89 6.09 -6.71
N TRP A 149 13.74 5.10 -6.42
CA TRP A 149 14.00 4.67 -5.04
C TRP A 149 14.66 5.78 -4.20
N GLN A 150 15.66 6.47 -4.76
CA GLN A 150 16.34 7.58 -4.08
C GLN A 150 15.36 8.72 -3.75
N THR A 151 14.42 8.98 -4.66
CA THR A 151 13.36 9.98 -4.47
C THR A 151 12.40 9.56 -3.35
N ILE A 152 11.99 8.29 -3.32
CA ILE A 152 11.14 7.73 -2.25
C ILE A 152 11.86 7.81 -0.90
N ALA A 153 13.15 7.47 -0.86
CA ALA A 153 13.94 7.49 0.36
C ALA A 153 14.11 8.91 0.92
N ALA A 154 14.43 9.88 0.05
CA ALA A 154 14.51 11.28 0.42
C ALA A 154 13.16 11.82 0.93
N ALA A 155 12.05 11.45 0.28
CA ALA A 155 10.70 11.87 0.68
C ALA A 155 10.26 11.33 2.05
N ARG A 156 10.84 10.21 2.48
CA ARG A 156 10.62 9.58 3.79
C ARG A 156 11.67 9.96 4.84
N GLU A 157 12.48 10.99 4.61
CA GLU A 157 13.56 11.42 5.53
C GLU A 157 14.56 10.29 5.85
N ASN A 158 14.81 9.38 4.90
CA ASN A 158 15.60 8.16 5.14
C ASN A 158 15.05 7.23 6.24
N LYS A 159 13.81 7.45 6.72
CA LYS A 159 13.06 6.52 7.57
C LYS A 159 12.30 5.48 6.73
N VAL A 160 12.82 5.16 5.55
CA VAL A 160 12.33 3.99 4.83
C VAL A 160 12.65 2.80 5.72
N PRO A 161 11.74 1.83 5.93
CA PRO A 161 12.15 0.56 6.47
C PRO A 161 13.37 0.14 5.66
N SER A 162 14.49 -0.05 6.36
CA SER A 162 15.65 -0.71 5.79
C SER A 162 15.08 -1.92 5.06
N ALA A 163 15.07 -1.89 3.73
CA ALA A 163 14.94 -3.11 2.97
C ALA A 163 16.21 -3.84 3.38
N ASN A 164 16.14 -4.58 4.49
CA ASN A 164 17.30 -5.18 5.10
C ASN A 164 17.92 -5.99 3.98
N GLU A 165 19.14 -5.63 3.59
CA GLU A 165 19.96 -6.44 2.68
C GLU A 165 20.16 -7.87 3.23
N SER A 166 19.72 -8.11 4.47
CA SER A 166 19.70 -9.39 5.20
C SER A 166 18.35 -10.12 5.18
N ASP A 167 17.28 -9.63 4.55
CA ASP A 167 16.06 -10.45 4.42
C ASP A 167 16.30 -11.49 3.33
N ALA A 168 16.81 -12.65 3.73
CA ALA A 168 17.03 -13.84 2.91
C ALA A 168 15.78 -14.36 2.16
N ALA A 169 14.66 -13.63 2.25
CA ALA A 169 13.38 -13.88 1.62
C ALA A 169 13.02 -12.88 0.51
N ASP A 170 13.86 -11.89 0.18
CA ASP A 170 13.65 -11.05 -1.01
C ASP A 170 14.35 -11.71 -2.21
N PRO A 171 13.62 -12.41 -3.12
CA PRO A 171 14.25 -13.08 -4.24
C PRO A 171 14.83 -12.05 -5.19
N ILE A 172 16.16 -12.00 -5.25
CA ILE A 172 16.88 -11.34 -6.33
C ILE A 172 16.75 -12.26 -7.55
N TYR A 173 15.75 -11.99 -8.39
CA TYR A 173 15.60 -12.68 -9.67
C TYR A 173 16.70 -12.21 -10.61
N ILE A 174 17.84 -12.92 -10.62
CA ILE A 174 18.78 -12.91 -11.74
C ILE A 174 18.29 -14.00 -12.70
N ARG A 175 17.83 -13.62 -13.89
CA ARG A 175 17.58 -14.62 -14.93
C ARG A 175 18.89 -15.28 -15.33
N THR A 176 19.05 -16.56 -15.04
CA THR A 176 20.05 -17.39 -15.73
C THR A 176 19.57 -17.62 -17.17
N PRO A 177 20.45 -17.48 -18.18
CA PRO A 177 20.11 -17.56 -19.60
C PRO A 177 19.44 -18.87 -20.03
#